data_AF-A0AA94F6N5-F1
#
_entry.id   AF-A0AA94F6N5-F1
#
_cell.length_a   1.000
_cell.length_b   1.000
_cell.length_c   1.000
_cell.angle_alpha   90.00
_cell.angle_beta   90.00
_cell.angle_gamma   90.00
#
_symmetry.space_group_name_H-M   'P 1'
#
loop_
_entity.id
_entity.type
_entity.pdbx_description
1 polymer ?
#
loop_
_entity_poly.entity_id
_entity_poly.type
_entity_poly.pdbx_seq_one_letter_code
_entity_poly.pdbx_strand_id
1 'polypeptide(L)'
;MANIIGKIVSGNGSFFIKHPDGTLEVAKVGSTLFEGDKLIGSSSNSNEDSILISLVNNLGQTKVVGSNEQLFDITLLSGEIPEDTVVPNSQVGDLLEQATNNQQDPNQNNEQATLTLAQIENL
;
A
#
# COMPACT_ATOMS: atom_id res chain seq x y z
N MET A 1 -16.89 -22.61 -0.85
CA MET A 1 -15.44 -22.89 -0.72
C MET A 1 -14.73 -21.67 -1.27
N ALA A 2 -13.76 -21.12 -0.53
CA ALA A 2 -13.00 -19.95 -1.02
C ALA A 2 -11.98 -20.40 -2.07
N ASN A 3 -11.79 -19.60 -3.12
CA ASN A 3 -10.82 -19.91 -4.17
C ASN A 3 -9.39 -19.79 -3.60
N ILE A 4 -8.52 -20.72 -3.96
CA ILE A 4 -7.11 -20.65 -3.55
C ILE A 4 -6.41 -19.66 -4.49
N ILE A 5 -5.77 -18.63 -3.92
CA ILE A 5 -5.01 -17.63 -4.67
C ILE A 5 -3.52 -18.00 -4.70
N GLY A 6 -2.98 -18.52 -3.61
CA GLY A 6 -1.56 -18.84 -3.56
C GLY A 6 -1.12 -19.62 -2.34
N LYS A 7 0.18 -19.84 -2.24
CA LYS A 7 0.83 -20.53 -1.13
C LYS A 7 2.12 -19.83 -0.75
N ILE A 8 2.36 -19.68 0.55
CA ILE A 8 3.59 -19.08 1.07
C ILE A 8 4.75 -20.06 0.86
N VAL A 9 5.79 -19.62 0.15
CA VAL A 9 6.94 -20.47 -0.22
C VAL A 9 8.21 -20.14 0.58
N SER A 10 8.38 -18.89 1.01
CA SER A 10 9.46 -18.48 1.90
C SER A 10 9.05 -17.22 2.66
N GLY A 11 9.70 -16.96 3.79
CA GLY A 11 9.47 -15.74 4.55
C GLY A 11 10.51 -15.50 5.63
N ASN A 12 10.79 -14.23 5.88
CA ASN A 12 11.65 -13.72 6.94
C ASN A 12 10.95 -12.50 7.56
N GLY A 13 10.86 -12.47 8.89
CA GLY A 13 10.06 -11.48 9.63
C GLY A 13 8.73 -12.06 10.16
N SER A 14 7.87 -11.18 10.69
CA SER A 14 6.57 -11.55 11.26
C SER A 14 5.42 -11.09 10.37
N PHE A 15 4.62 -12.04 9.89
CA PHE A 15 3.48 -11.77 9.01
C PHE A 15 2.23 -12.48 9.52
N PHE A 16 1.06 -11.90 9.22
CA PHE A 16 -0.24 -12.41 9.64
C PHE A 16 -1.20 -12.45 8.45
N ILE A 17 -2.06 -13.46 8.43
CA ILE A 17 -3.16 -13.57 7.46
C ILE A 17 -4.42 -13.15 8.21
N LYS A 18 -5.09 -12.14 7.68
CA LYS A 18 -6.42 -11.74 8.12
C LYS A 18 -7.44 -12.26 7.11
N HIS A 19 -8.30 -13.17 7.55
CA HIS A 19 -9.36 -13.74 6.75
C HIS A 19 -10.54 -12.76 6.61
N PRO A 20 -11.44 -12.94 5.61
CA PRO A 20 -12.62 -12.10 5.42
C PRO A 20 -13.59 -12.08 6.60
N ASP A 21 -13.60 -13.13 7.42
CA ASP A 21 -14.40 -13.22 8.65
C ASP A 21 -13.80 -12.44 9.83
N GLY A 22 -12.62 -11.83 9.63
CA GLY A 22 -11.90 -11.05 10.63
C GLY A 22 -10.94 -11.87 11.50
N THR A 23 -10.89 -13.19 11.34
CA THR A 23 -9.92 -14.02 12.06
C THR A 23 -8.49 -13.72 11.58
N LEU A 24 -7.54 -13.77 12.51
CA LEU A 24 -6.12 -13.57 12.25
C LEU A 24 -5.33 -14.82 12.60
N GLU A 25 -4.44 -15.22 11.70
CA GLU A 25 -3.48 -16.29 11.92
C GLU A 25 -2.06 -15.85 11.59
N VAL A 26 -1.07 -16.56 12.13
CA VAL A 26 0.34 -16.32 11.81
C VAL A 26 0.64 -16.93 10.45
N ALA A 27 1.16 -16.12 9.54
CA ALA A 27 1.58 -16.58 8.22
C ALA A 27 2.83 -17.46 8.35
N LYS A 28 2.77 -18.69 7.84
CA LYS A 28 3.87 -19.66 7.87
C LYS A 28 4.18 -20.16 6.47
N VAL A 29 5.43 -20.57 6.27
CA VAL A 29 5.79 -21.28 5.02
C VAL A 29 4.92 -22.52 4.89
N GLY A 30 4.27 -22.64 3.74
CA GLY A 30 3.31 -23.70 3.47
C GLY A 30 1.84 -23.31 3.70
N SER A 31 1.53 -22.17 4.32
CA SER A 31 0.16 -21.67 4.44
C SER A 31 -0.44 -21.38 3.07
N THR A 32 -1.70 -21.73 2.90
CA THR A 32 -2.52 -21.45 1.72
C THR A 32 -3.24 -20.13 1.92
N LEU A 33 -3.24 -19.28 0.89
CA LEU A 33 -3.99 -18.03 0.85
C LEU A 33 -5.23 -18.22 -0.02
N PHE A 34 -6.36 -17.77 0.50
CA PHE A 34 -7.65 -17.82 -0.15
C PHE A 34 -8.08 -16.43 -0.63
N GLU A 35 -9.08 -16.42 -1.50
CA GLU A 35 -9.69 -15.19 -1.99
C GLU A 35 -10.28 -14.38 -0.83
N GLY A 36 -9.91 -13.10 -0.79
CA GLY A 36 -10.28 -12.15 0.25
C GLY A 36 -9.33 -12.12 1.44
N ASP A 37 -8.35 -13.05 1.53
CA ASP A 37 -7.34 -13.00 2.59
C ASP A 37 -6.47 -11.76 2.43
N LYS A 38 -6.08 -11.16 3.56
CA LYS A 38 -5.12 -10.07 3.59
C LYS A 38 -3.87 -10.49 4.33
N LEU A 39 -2.71 -10.40 3.68
CA LEU A 39 -1.42 -10.61 4.32
C LEU A 39 -0.90 -9.28 4.86
N ILE A 40 -0.54 -9.25 6.14
CA ILE A 40 -0.17 -8.05 6.88
C ILE A 40 1.20 -8.27 7.51
N GLY A 41 2.16 -7.41 7.20
CA GLY A 41 3.44 -7.36 7.90
C GLY A 41 3.34 -6.70 9.27
N SER A 42 4.04 -7.25 10.26
CA SER A 42 4.14 -6.63 11.59
C SER A 42 4.81 -5.24 11.51
N SER A 43 4.42 -4.32 12.39
CA SER A 43 5.09 -3.01 12.52
C SER A 43 6.54 -3.11 13.00
N SER A 44 6.93 -4.27 13.55
CA SER A 44 8.30 -4.57 13.95
C SER A 44 9.20 -5.00 12.78
N ASN A 45 8.63 -5.25 11.60
CA ASN A 45 9.40 -5.65 10.43
C ASN A 45 10.14 -4.45 9.84
N SER A 46 11.36 -4.70 9.37
CA SER A 46 12.16 -3.79 8.58
C SER A 46 11.87 -3.92 7.08
N ASN A 47 12.46 -3.07 6.25
CA ASN A 47 12.34 -3.18 4.79
C ASN A 47 13.09 -4.38 4.20
N GLU A 48 13.91 -5.08 4.99
CA GLU A 48 14.58 -6.32 4.57
C GLU A 48 13.70 -7.56 4.80
N ASP A 49 12.80 -7.49 5.78
CA ASP A 49 11.84 -8.55 6.07
C ASP A 49 10.84 -8.67 4.92
N SER A 50 10.63 -9.89 4.45
CA SER A 50 9.68 -10.14 3.37
C SER A 50 9.17 -11.57 3.35
N ILE A 51 8.01 -11.73 2.74
CA ILE A 51 7.35 -13.02 2.55
C ILE A 51 7.00 -13.20 1.08
N LEU A 52 7.33 -14.36 0.54
CA LEU A 52 7.17 -14.71 -0.86
C LEU A 52 6.06 -15.75 -1.00
N ILE A 53 5.16 -15.49 -1.95
CA ILE A 53 3.98 -16.27 -2.21
C ILE A 53 4.02 -16.74 -3.65
N SER A 54 3.87 -18.04 -3.88
CA SER A 54 3.61 -18.58 -5.20
C SER A 54 2.12 -18.49 -5.49
N LEU A 55 1.76 -17.83 -6.58
CA LEU A 55 0.38 -17.78 -7.06
C LEU A 55 0.00 -19.13 -7.67
N VAL A 56 -1.29 -19.46 -7.64
CA VAL A 56 -1.79 -20.67 -8.29
C VAL A 56 -1.63 -20.60 -9.80
N ASN A 57 -1.79 -21.74 -10.48
CA ASN A 57 -1.72 -21.86 -11.94
C ASN A 57 -0.39 -21.38 -12.57
N ASN A 58 0.71 -21.36 -11.80
CA ASN A 58 2.04 -20.90 -12.23
C ASN A 58 2.06 -19.45 -12.73
N LEU A 59 1.15 -18.61 -12.24
CA LEU A 59 1.02 -17.21 -12.62
C LEU A 59 2.10 -16.30 -12.01
N GLY A 60 3.14 -16.89 -11.43
CA GLY A 60 4.29 -16.20 -10.87
C GLY A 60 4.28 -16.16 -9.34
N GLN A 61 4.98 -15.16 -8.82
CA GLN A 61 5.16 -14.97 -7.39
C GLN A 61 4.88 -13.52 -7.01
N THR A 62 4.35 -13.32 -5.82
CA THR A 62 4.20 -12.00 -5.21
C THR A 62 4.98 -11.92 -3.90
N LYS A 63 5.51 -10.73 -3.58
CA LYS A 63 6.34 -10.48 -2.41
C LYS A 63 5.73 -9.35 -1.59
N VAL A 64 5.50 -9.59 -0.31
CA VAL A 64 5.10 -8.55 0.65
C VAL A 64 6.31 -8.23 1.52
N VAL A 65 6.57 -6.93 1.73
CA VAL A 65 7.80 -6.43 2.37
C VAL A 65 7.44 -5.60 3.60
N GLY A 66 8.22 -5.73 4.66
CA GLY A 66 8.13 -4.91 5.87
C GLY A 66 6.76 -5.01 6.54
N SER A 67 6.16 -3.86 6.81
CA SER A 67 4.84 -3.71 7.44
C SER A 67 3.70 -3.47 6.43
N ASN A 68 3.93 -3.76 5.15
CA ASN A 68 2.90 -3.55 4.12
C ASN A 68 1.77 -4.59 4.23
N GLU A 69 0.64 -4.24 3.64
CA GLU A 69 -0.52 -5.11 3.51
C GLU A 69 -0.78 -5.45 2.04
N GLN A 70 -1.23 -6.68 1.78
CA GLN A 70 -1.66 -7.11 0.45
C GLN A 70 -2.96 -7.90 0.55
N LEU A 71 -3.98 -7.47 -0.21
CA LEU A 71 -5.21 -8.24 -0.41
C LEU A 71 -4.99 -9.29 -1.49
N PHE A 72 -5.43 -10.52 -1.25
CA PHE A 72 -5.35 -11.62 -2.19
C PHE A 72 -6.73 -11.85 -2.80
N ASP A 73 -6.89 -11.48 -4.06
CA ASP A 73 -8.12 -11.70 -4.82
C ASP A 73 -7.79 -12.28 -6.22
N ILE A 74 -8.83 -12.61 -6.97
CA ILE A 74 -8.71 -13.21 -8.29
C ILE A 74 -8.02 -12.31 -9.32
N THR A 75 -7.99 -10.98 -9.11
CA THR A 75 -7.37 -10.04 -10.05
C THR A 75 -5.85 -10.18 -10.07
N LEU A 76 -5.26 -10.66 -8.96
CA LEU A 76 -3.84 -11.04 -8.90
C LEU A 76 -3.49 -12.20 -9.83
N LEU A 77 -4.48 -13.01 -10.23
CA LEU A 77 -4.29 -14.15 -11.12
C LEU A 77 -4.43 -13.76 -12.60
N SER A 78 -4.96 -12.57 -12.90
CA SER A 78 -5.32 -12.21 -14.27
C SER A 78 -4.13 -11.83 -15.14
N GLY A 79 -2.94 -11.55 -14.57
CA GLY A 79 -1.71 -11.23 -15.32
C GLY A 79 -1.77 -9.94 -16.17
N GLU A 80 -2.96 -9.41 -16.42
CA GLU A 80 -3.22 -8.17 -17.11
C GLU A 80 -3.10 -7.02 -16.10
N ILE A 81 -1.95 -6.37 -16.09
CA ILE A 81 -1.94 -4.95 -15.71
C ILE A 81 -2.79 -4.28 -16.80
N PRO A 82 -3.91 -3.61 -16.47
CA PRO A 82 -4.61 -2.84 -17.47
C PRO A 82 -3.60 -1.88 -18.11
N GLU A 83 -3.43 -1.98 -19.44
CA GLU A 83 -2.46 -1.21 -20.23
C GLU A 83 -2.61 0.32 -20.03
N ASP A 84 -3.69 0.75 -19.39
CA ASP A 84 -4.10 2.13 -19.18
C ASP A 84 -3.70 2.70 -17.79
N THR A 85 -2.58 2.23 -17.22
CA THR A 85 -1.95 2.88 -16.03
C THR A 85 -0.61 3.54 -16.34
N VAL A 86 -0.21 3.60 -17.61
CA VAL A 86 0.86 4.50 -18.04
C VAL A 86 0.29 5.91 -18.04
N VAL A 87 0.51 6.66 -16.96
CA VAL A 87 0.45 8.12 -17.05
C VAL A 87 1.53 8.50 -18.06
N PRO A 88 1.19 9.05 -19.23
CA PRO A 88 2.21 9.47 -20.18
C PRO A 88 3.11 10.48 -19.46
N ASN A 89 4.42 10.27 -19.54
CA ASN A 89 5.45 11.10 -18.90
C ASN A 89 5.37 12.60 -19.27
N SER A 90 4.46 12.97 -20.17
CA SER A 90 4.11 14.33 -20.56
C SER A 90 3.15 15.06 -19.60
N GLN A 91 2.55 14.42 -18.59
CA GLN A 91 1.64 15.10 -17.64
C GLN A 91 2.22 15.33 -16.23
N VAL A 92 3.44 14.84 -15.95
CA VAL A 92 4.11 15.12 -14.66
C VAL A 92 4.59 16.58 -14.59
N GLY A 93 4.78 17.23 -15.74
CA GLY A 93 5.14 18.66 -15.82
C GLY A 93 4.02 19.58 -15.34
N ASP A 94 2.77 19.32 -15.72
CA ASP A 94 1.63 20.19 -15.40
C ASP A 94 1.24 20.17 -13.91
N LEU A 95 1.56 19.10 -13.17
CA LEU A 95 1.29 19.03 -11.73
C LEU A 95 2.32 19.80 -10.89
N LEU A 96 3.53 20.01 -11.41
CA LEU A 96 4.59 20.78 -10.75
C LEU A 96 4.51 22.28 -11.07
N GLU A 97 3.96 22.66 -12.23
CA GLU A 97 3.80 24.05 -12.63
C GLU A 97 2.60 24.77 -11.97
N GLN A 98 1.63 24.03 -11.41
CA GLN A 98 0.56 24.63 -10.61
C GLN A 98 1.03 25.15 -9.23
N ALA A 99 2.24 24.81 -8.79
CA ALA A 99 2.81 25.34 -7.54
C ALA A 99 3.52 26.69 -7.72
N THR A 100 3.77 27.16 -8.95
CA THR A 100 4.60 28.36 -9.19
C THR A 100 3.87 29.58 -9.75
N ASN A 101 2.57 29.50 -10.01
CA ASN A 101 1.77 30.65 -10.49
C ASN A 101 0.76 31.19 -9.47
N ASN A 102 1.15 31.28 -8.19
CA ASN A 102 0.53 32.25 -7.30
C ASN A 102 1.20 33.62 -7.51
N GLN A 103 0.87 34.27 -8.63
CA GLN A 103 0.90 35.72 -8.65
C GLN A 103 -0.09 36.20 -7.58
N GLN A 104 0.47 36.74 -6.50
CA GLN A 104 -0.28 37.45 -5.48
C GLN A 104 -1.02 38.60 -6.16
N ASP A 105 -2.32 38.46 -6.34
CA ASP A 105 -3.21 39.61 -6.49
C ASP A 105 -3.38 40.24 -5.09
N PRO A 106 -2.92 41.49 -4.87
CA PRO A 106 -3.04 42.16 -3.59
C PRO A 106 -4.44 42.75 -3.43
N ASN A 107 -5.48 41.91 -3.40
CA ASN A 107 -6.77 42.25 -2.82
C ASN A 107 -7.64 41.01 -2.77
N GLN A 108 -7.79 40.44 -1.58
CA GLN A 108 -9.07 40.17 -0.92
C GLN A 108 -8.76 39.44 0.40
N ASN A 109 -9.11 40.11 1.50
CA ASN A 109 -9.16 39.55 2.85
C ASN A 109 -9.83 38.18 2.84
N ASN A 110 -9.31 37.25 3.65
CA ASN A 110 -10.07 36.45 4.63
C ASN A 110 -9.10 35.62 5.49
N GLU A 111 -8.62 36.28 6.54
CA GLU A 111 -8.38 35.76 7.89
C GLU A 111 -8.07 34.25 8.05
N GLN A 112 -6.84 33.85 7.73
CA GLN A 112 -6.22 32.69 8.38
C GLN A 112 -5.69 33.13 9.75
N ALA A 113 -6.38 32.71 10.81
CA ALA A 113 -5.86 32.77 12.17
C ALA A 113 -4.63 31.86 12.28
N THR A 114 -3.46 32.41 11.98
CA THR A 114 -2.17 31.81 12.29
C THR A 114 -1.71 32.43 13.60
N LEU A 115 -1.80 31.67 14.69
CA LEU A 115 -1.18 32.07 15.95
C LEU A 115 0.33 32.13 15.72
N THR A 116 0.92 33.31 15.92
CA THR A 116 2.36 33.51 15.75
C THR A 116 3.09 33.19 17.05
N LEU A 117 4.36 32.77 16.94
CA LEU A 117 5.23 32.38 18.07
C LEU A 117 5.30 33.41 19.21
N ALA A 118 4.98 34.69 18.96
CA ALA A 118 4.91 35.74 19.97
C ALA A 118 3.78 35.55 21.01
N GLN A 119 2.80 34.66 20.77
CA GLN A 119 1.74 34.33 21.73
C GLN A 119 2.10 33.17 22.68
N ILE A 120 3.25 32.53 22.48
CA ILE A 120 3.71 31.41 23.33
C ILE A 120 4.51 31.93 24.55
N GLU A 121 5.15 33.10 24.48
CA GLU A 121 6.06 33.59 25.53
C GLU A 121 5.41 34.50 26.59
N ASN A 122 4.08 34.51 26.72
CA ASN A 122 3.37 35.27 27.76
C ASN A 122 2.28 34.43 28.50
N LEU A 123 2.53 33.14 28.69
CA LEU A 123 1.86 32.37 29.75
C LEU A 123 2.61 32.52 31.09
#